data_AF-M0CCE8-F1
#
_entry.id   AF-M0CCE8-F1
#
_cell.length_a   1.000
_cell.length_b   1.000
_cell.length_c   1.000
_cell.angle_alpha   90.00
_cell.angle_beta   90.00
_cell.angle_gamma   90.00
#
_symmetry.space_group_name_H-M   'P 1'
#
loop_
_entity.id
_entity.type
_entity.pdbx_description
1 polymer ?
#
loop_
_entity_poly.entity_id
_entity_poly.type
_entity_poly.pdbx_seq_one_letter_code
_entity_poly.pdbx_strand_id
1 'polypeptide(L)'
;MTDEKDGQRPIHSDPDKEAIDEPTTSGTQEADETAWMMKEGVTIGLISIALVLVLALGLLQATGSAIDVFGLFIDSALGQWLVVGVLALVVLGAFVWSRVGV
;
A
#
# COMPACT_ATOMS: atom_id res chain seq x y z
N MET A 1 9.10 -25.36 34.52
CA MET A 1 9.46 -25.96 33.24
C MET A 1 9.08 -24.95 32.17
N THR A 2 9.96 -23.98 31.94
CA THR A 2 9.83 -22.95 30.92
C THR A 2 10.48 -23.50 29.65
N ASP A 3 9.69 -23.60 28.60
CA ASP A 3 10.03 -24.25 27.33
C ASP A 3 11.16 -23.45 26.64
N GLU A 4 12.30 -24.10 26.41
CA GLU A 4 13.55 -23.53 25.89
C GLU A 4 13.45 -23.03 24.42
N LYS A 5 12.25 -23.08 23.84
CA LYS A 5 11.99 -22.80 22.42
C LYS A 5 11.42 -21.41 22.11
N ASP A 6 11.15 -20.57 23.11
CA ASP A 6 10.71 -19.18 22.88
C ASP A 6 11.87 -18.17 22.71
N GLY A 7 13.13 -18.59 22.89
CA GLY A 7 14.31 -17.72 22.74
C GLY A 7 14.84 -17.56 21.30
N GLN A 8 14.24 -18.22 20.31
CA GLN A 8 14.75 -18.26 18.92
C GLN A 8 13.79 -17.71 17.87
N ARG A 9 12.64 -17.14 18.27
CA ARG A 9 11.86 -16.33 17.33
C ARG A 9 12.55 -14.97 17.24
N PRO A 10 12.92 -14.46 16.07
CA PRO A 10 13.21 -13.04 15.93
C PRO A 10 11.92 -12.31 16.33
N ILE A 11 11.87 -11.76 17.54
CA ILE A 11 10.64 -11.19 18.13
C ILE A 11 10.38 -9.79 17.56
N HIS A 12 11.29 -9.26 16.74
CA HIS A 12 11.24 -7.88 16.31
C HIS A 12 11.49 -7.83 14.81
N SER A 13 10.49 -7.35 14.08
CA SER A 13 10.79 -6.48 12.95
C SER A 13 11.55 -5.33 13.60
N ASP A 14 12.82 -5.13 13.25
CA ASP A 14 13.56 -3.97 13.75
C ASP A 14 12.67 -2.75 13.58
N PRO A 15 12.55 -1.86 14.60
CA PRO A 15 11.81 -0.63 14.43
C PRO A 15 12.28 0.03 13.15
N ASP A 16 11.34 0.55 12.36
CA ASP A 16 11.69 1.29 11.15
C ASP A 16 12.80 2.27 11.54
N LYS A 17 13.91 2.29 10.80
CA LYS A 17 15.11 3.06 11.17
C LYS A 17 14.86 4.56 11.34
N GLU A 18 13.68 5.00 10.94
CA GLU A 18 13.20 6.38 10.93
C GLU A 18 12.05 6.60 11.94
N ALA A 19 11.65 5.56 12.69
CA ALA A 19 10.67 5.68 13.75
C ALA A 19 11.24 6.46 14.95
N ILE A 20 10.35 7.15 15.66
CA ILE A 20 10.70 7.99 16.80
C ILE A 20 11.23 7.12 17.94
N ASP A 21 12.54 7.15 18.18
CA ASP A 21 13.21 6.38 19.24
C ASP A 21 13.25 7.09 20.61
N GLU A 22 13.19 8.43 20.62
CA GLU A 22 13.24 9.27 21.82
C GLU A 22 12.18 10.38 21.80
N PRO A 23 11.73 10.89 22.97
CA PRO A 23 10.72 11.94 23.01
C PRO A 23 11.15 13.19 22.24
N THR A 24 10.25 13.77 21.44
CA THR A 24 10.49 15.02 20.71
C THR A 24 10.85 16.14 21.70
N THR A 25 12.05 16.73 21.58
CA THR A 25 12.58 17.74 22.52
C THR A 25 12.82 19.12 21.92
N SER A 26 12.65 19.25 20.60
CA SER A 26 12.87 20.51 19.88
C SER A 26 11.90 20.69 18.72
N GLY A 27 11.62 21.94 18.35
CA GLY A 27 10.74 22.25 17.21
C GLY A 27 11.32 21.83 15.86
N THR A 28 12.64 21.70 15.74
CA THR A 28 13.29 21.14 14.53
C THR A 28 13.03 19.64 14.42
N GLN A 29 13.12 18.92 15.54
CA GLN A 29 12.83 17.48 15.59
C GLN A 29 11.35 17.20 15.27
N GLU A 30 10.44 18.01 15.81
CA GLU A 30 9.00 17.90 15.50
C GLU A 30 8.69 18.09 14.01
N ALA A 31 9.37 19.03 13.35
CA ALA A 31 9.18 19.29 11.92
C ALA A 31 9.65 18.12 11.04
N ASP A 32 10.79 17.52 11.37
CA ASP A 32 11.34 16.37 10.65
C ASP A 32 10.47 15.12 10.86
N GLU A 33 10.04 14.85 12.09
CA GLU A 33 9.12 13.75 12.43
C GLU A 33 7.76 13.91 11.73
N THR A 34 7.23 15.13 11.70
CA THR A 34 5.97 15.43 11.00
C THR A 34 6.11 15.24 9.49
N ALA A 35 7.21 15.70 8.90
CA ALA A 35 7.46 15.54 7.46
C ALA A 35 7.58 14.06 7.09
N TRP A 36 8.26 13.26 7.92
CA TRP A 36 8.36 11.81 7.75
C TRP A 36 6.99 11.13 7.84
N MET A 37 6.22 11.39 8.92
CA MET A 37 4.88 10.82 9.10
C MET A 37 3.95 11.20 7.95
N MET A 38 4.03 12.44 7.47
CA MET A 38 3.22 12.90 6.35
C MET A 38 3.62 12.19 5.06
N LYS A 39 4.91 12.01 4.78
CA LYS A 39 5.39 11.31 3.60
C LYS A 39 4.99 9.84 3.62
N GLU A 40 5.30 9.11 4.69
CA GLU A 40 5.07 7.66 4.76
C GLU A 40 3.57 7.35 4.93
N GLY A 41 2.89 8.06 5.83
CA GLY A 41 1.47 7.88 6.10
C GLY A 41 0.59 8.20 4.88
N VAL A 42 0.86 9.29 4.16
CA VAL A 42 0.10 9.64 2.95
C VAL A 42 0.38 8.63 1.84
N THR A 43 1.63 8.20 1.68
CA THR A 43 1.99 7.23 0.64
C THR A 43 1.29 5.89 0.85
N ILE A 44 1.35 5.33 2.06
CA ILE A 44 0.65 4.09 2.42
C ILE A 44 -0.86 4.26 2.25
N GLY A 45 -1.42 5.39 2.70
CA GLY A 45 -2.84 5.69 2.62
C GLY A 45 -3.35 5.71 1.17
N LEU A 46 -2.65 6.41 0.28
CA LEU A 46 -3.00 6.51 -1.14
C LEU A 46 -2.93 5.15 -1.85
N ILE A 47 -1.87 4.38 -1.59
CA ILE A 47 -1.70 3.04 -2.19
C ILE A 47 -2.81 2.10 -1.72
N SER A 48 -3.16 2.14 -0.42
CA SER A 48 -4.23 1.32 0.15
C SER A 48 -5.58 1.63 -0.49
N ILE A 49 -5.90 2.93 -0.65
CA ILE A 49 -7.12 3.35 -1.35
C ILE A 49 -7.10 2.85 -2.80
N ALA A 50 -5.98 2.99 -3.51
CA ALA A 50 -5.86 2.55 -4.89
C ALA A 50 -6.06 1.03 -5.04
N LEU A 51 -5.49 0.22 -4.14
CA LEU A 51 -5.70 -1.24 -4.12
C LEU A 51 -7.16 -1.61 -3.91
N VAL A 52 -7.84 -0.97 -2.95
CA VAL A 52 -9.26 -1.21 -2.69
C VAL A 52 -10.10 -0.85 -3.90
N LEU A 53 -9.80 0.25 -4.60
CA LEU A 53 -10.50 0.64 -5.82
C LEU A 53 -10.28 -0.37 -6.96
N VAL A 54 -9.04 -0.82 -7.18
CA VAL A 54 -8.74 -1.85 -8.19
C VAL A 54 -9.50 -3.14 -7.89
N LEU A 55 -9.50 -3.57 -6.62
CA LEU A 55 -10.24 -4.75 -6.19
C LEU A 55 -11.75 -4.58 -6.38
N ALA A 56 -12.30 -3.43 -5.98
CA ALA A 56 -13.72 -3.12 -6.13
C ALA A 56 -14.15 -3.14 -7.60
N LEU A 57 -13.35 -2.55 -8.49
CA LEU A 57 -13.61 -2.56 -9.94
C LEU A 57 -13.54 -3.98 -10.51
N GLY A 58 -12.54 -4.77 -10.12
CA GLY A 58 -12.43 -6.17 -10.54
C GLY A 58 -13.61 -7.03 -10.07
N LEU A 59 -14.07 -6.83 -8.83
CA LEU A 59 -15.25 -7.53 -8.29
C LEU A 59 -16.55 -7.08 -8.98
N LEU A 60 -16.70 -5.78 -9.21
CA LEU A 60 -17.86 -5.21 -9.91
C LEU A 60 -17.98 -5.79 -11.33
N GLN A 61 -16.85 -5.97 -12.00
CA GLN A 61 -16.79 -6.57 -13.32
C GLN A 61 -17.04 -8.08 -13.28
N ALA A 62 -16.42 -8.81 -12.35
CA ALA A 62 -16.57 -10.26 -12.21
C ALA A 62 -18.00 -10.69 -11.88
N THR A 63 -18.76 -9.85 -11.17
CA THR A 63 -20.15 -10.12 -10.79
C THR A 63 -21.17 -9.85 -11.90
N GLY A 64 -20.72 -9.40 -13.08
CA GLY A 64 -21.62 -9.14 -14.23
C GLY A 64 -22.60 -8.01 -13.94
N SER A 65 -22.19 -7.02 -13.14
CA SER A 65 -23.04 -5.88 -12.79
C SER A 65 -23.55 -5.16 -14.04
N ALA A 66 -24.73 -4.52 -13.95
CA ALA A 66 -25.34 -3.82 -15.08
C ALA A 66 -24.55 -2.57 -15.55
N ILE A 67 -23.46 -2.23 -14.88
CA ILE A 67 -22.60 -1.09 -15.21
C ILE A 67 -21.30 -1.62 -15.80
N ASP A 68 -21.17 -1.48 -17.12
CA ASP A 68 -19.90 -1.74 -17.80
C ASP A 68 -19.02 -0.48 -17.74
N VAL A 69 -18.15 -0.42 -16.73
CA VAL A 69 -17.26 0.73 -16.49
C VAL A 69 -16.28 0.95 -17.64
N PHE A 70 -15.85 -0.12 -18.31
CA PHE A 70 -14.83 -0.06 -19.37
C PHE A 70 -15.38 -0.27 -20.78
N GLY A 71 -16.63 -0.72 -20.90
CA GLY A 71 -17.32 -0.95 -22.17
C GLY A 71 -17.46 0.26 -23.07
N LEU A 72 -17.36 1.49 -22.53
CA LEU A 72 -17.32 2.70 -23.35
C LEU A 72 -16.07 2.78 -24.25
N PHE A 73 -14.98 2.15 -23.84
CA PHE A 73 -13.69 2.25 -24.51
C PHE A 73 -13.21 0.91 -25.07
N ILE A 74 -13.69 -0.22 -24.51
CA ILE A 74 -13.22 -1.56 -24.84
C ILE A 74 -14.39 -2.54 -24.85
N ASP A 75 -14.75 -3.01 -26.04
CA ASP A 75 -15.86 -3.97 -26.25
C ASP A 75 -15.49 -5.44 -25.93
N SER A 76 -14.22 -5.72 -25.63
CA SER A 76 -13.75 -7.08 -25.38
C SER A 76 -13.58 -7.37 -23.88
N ALA A 77 -14.19 -8.46 -23.39
CA ALA A 77 -14.06 -8.87 -21.99
C ALA A 77 -12.60 -9.06 -21.57
N LEU A 78 -11.79 -9.69 -22.43
CA LEU A 78 -10.36 -9.85 -22.17
C LEU A 78 -9.63 -8.50 -22.09
N GLY A 79 -9.95 -7.56 -22.98
CA GLY A 79 -9.35 -6.23 -22.99
C GLY A 79 -9.71 -5.43 -21.73
N GLN A 80 -10.93 -5.55 -21.24
CA GLN A 80 -11.32 -4.90 -19.98
C GLN A 80 -10.57 -5.51 -18.78
N TRP A 81 -10.40 -6.84 -18.73
CA TRP A 81 -9.57 -7.49 -17.70
C TRP A 81 -8.09 -7.08 -17.77
N LEU A 82 -7.57 -6.85 -18.98
CA LEU A 82 -6.23 -6.31 -19.15
C LEU A 82 -6.10 -4.91 -18.53
N VAL A 83 -7.11 -4.04 -18.63
CA VAL A 83 -7.08 -2.73 -17.97
C VAL A 83 -6.98 -2.89 -16.45
N VAL A 84 -7.80 -3.76 -15.84
CA VAL A 84 -7.73 -4.04 -14.40
C VAL A 84 -6.34 -4.58 -14.02
N GLY A 85 -5.80 -5.50 -14.82
CA GLY A 85 -4.45 -6.03 -14.63
C GLY A 85 -3.36 -4.95 -14.70
N VAL A 86 -3.43 -4.05 -15.67
CA VAL A 86 -2.49 -2.92 -15.81
C VAL A 86 -2.63 -1.96 -14.61
N LEU A 87 -3.85 -1.64 -14.18
CA LEU A 87 -4.06 -0.81 -12.99
C LEU A 87 -3.45 -1.45 -11.74
N ALA A 88 -3.65 -2.75 -11.55
CA ALA A 88 -3.04 -3.49 -10.45
C ALA A 88 -1.50 -3.41 -10.51
N LEU A 89 -0.90 -3.59 -11.69
CA LEU A 89 0.54 -3.48 -11.88
C LEU A 89 1.06 -2.06 -11.63
N VAL A 90 0.32 -1.03 -12.00
CA VAL A 90 0.68 0.37 -11.70
C VAL A 90 0.69 0.62 -10.20
N VAL A 91 -0.33 0.17 -9.48
CA VAL A 91 -0.41 0.32 -8.02
C VAL A 91 0.70 -0.45 -7.32
N LEU A 92 0.95 -1.69 -7.74
CA LEU A 92 2.06 -2.50 -7.21
C LEU A 92 3.43 -1.88 -7.54
N GLY A 93 3.60 -1.36 -8.75
CA GLY A 93 4.81 -0.66 -9.17
C GLY A 93 5.05 0.60 -8.35
N ALA A 94 4.00 1.40 -8.11
CA ALA A 94 4.06 2.57 -7.24
C ALA A 94 4.43 2.20 -5.80
N PHE A 95 3.88 1.10 -5.27
CA PHE A 95 4.24 0.59 -3.96
C PHE A 95 5.69 0.12 -3.87
N VAL A 96 6.17 -0.67 -4.84
CA VAL A 96 7.58 -1.10 -4.84
C VAL A 96 8.50 0.11 -4.97
N TRP A 97 8.16 1.06 -5.84
CA TRP A 97 8.93 2.30 -5.99
C TRP A 97 8.95 3.10 -4.68
N SER A 98 7.84 3.21 -3.96
CA SER A 98 7.80 3.95 -2.70
C SER A 98 8.63 3.31 -1.59
N ARG A 99 8.97 2.02 -1.70
CA ARG A 99 9.82 1.32 -0.73
C ARG A 99 11.31 1.32 -1.09
N VAL A 100 11.65 1.55 -2.36
CA VAL A 100 13.04 1.49 -2.87
C VAL A 100 13.60 2.87 -3.23
N GLY A 101 12.76 3.76 -3.74
CA GLY A 101 13.13 5.08 -4.26
C GLY A 101 12.88 6.24 -3.31
N VAL A 102 12.72 5.96 -2.00
CA VAL A 102 12.45 6.93 -0.93
C VAL A 102 13.64 6.99 0.01
#